data_AF-A0A7V7C6C3-F1
#
_entry.id   AF-A0A7V7C6C3-F1
#
_cell.length_a   1.000
_cell.length_b   1.000
_cell.length_c   1.000
_cell.angle_alpha   90.00
_cell.angle_beta   90.00
_cell.angle_gamma   90.00
#
_symmetry.space_group_name_H-M   'P 1'
#
loop_
_entity.id
_entity.type
_entity.pdbx_description
1 polymer ?
#
loop_
_entity_poly.entity_id
_entity_poly.type
_entity_poly.pdbx_seq_one_letter_code
_entity_poly.pdbx_strand_id
1 'polypeptide(L)'
;MLDFLIVAAAILLLVYGFSLTFTGKSKNSRFSRNGNAVHPPVTEGICYGLVCSSMDELNDRCVYVMVLLLDRGKLLDVVRELLQITSLREFKKIADNPELKTLGYFTIKSVPGKKVEIKDQYRVTVKNKEYTCKRIKDDILEPVLLPDGIFSKRQ
;
A
#
# COMPACT_ATOMS: atom_id res chain seq x y z
N MET A 1 -46.79 -16.11 -24.06
CA MET A 1 -46.34 -15.88 -22.66
C MET A 1 -45.94 -17.21 -22.02
N LEU A 2 -44.98 -17.93 -22.62
CA LEU A 2 -44.43 -19.17 -22.04
C LEU A 2 -42.91 -19.30 -22.28
N ASP A 3 -42.32 -18.44 -23.12
CA ASP A 3 -40.89 -18.51 -23.47
C ASP A 3 -39.97 -17.68 -22.54
N PHE A 4 -40.52 -16.72 -21.78
CA PHE A 4 -39.73 -15.91 -20.84
C PHE A 4 -39.48 -16.59 -19.48
N LEU A 5 -40.26 -17.61 -19.13
CA LEU A 5 -40.11 -18.35 -17.88
C LEU A 5 -38.98 -19.40 -17.94
N ILE A 6 -38.62 -19.87 -19.13
CA ILE A 6 -37.57 -20.89 -19.31
C ILE A 6 -36.17 -20.26 -19.20
N VAL A 7 -36.01 -19.00 -19.64
CA VAL A 7 -34.72 -18.30 -19.58
C VAL A 7 -34.36 -17.88 -18.15
N ALA A 8 -35.35 -17.53 -17.32
CA ALA A 8 -35.12 -17.16 -15.93
C ALA A 8 -34.70 -18.35 -15.04
N ALA A 9 -35.15 -19.58 -15.35
CA ALA A 9 -34.80 -20.78 -14.60
C ALA A 9 -33.37 -21.29 -14.90
N ALA A 10 -32.83 -20.99 -16.08
CA ALA A 10 -31.47 -21.40 -16.46
C ALA A 10 -30.37 -20.55 -15.81
N ILE A 11 -30.66 -19.29 -15.45
CA ILE A 11 -29.67 -18.36 -14.88
C ILE A 11 -29.50 -18.58 -13.36
N LEU A 12 -30.52 -19.09 -12.67
CA LEU A 12 -30.47 -19.40 -11.23
C LEU A 12 -29.68 -20.67 -10.87
N LEU A 13 -29.44 -21.57 -11.83
CA LEU A 13 -28.67 -22.80 -11.62
C LEU A 13 -27.15 -22.63 -11.69
N LEU A 14 -26.65 -21.48 -12.17
CA LEU A 14 -25.21 -21.17 -12.17
C LEU A 14 -24.73 -20.49 -10.87
N VAL A 15 -25.64 -20.07 -9.99
CA VAL A 15 -25.31 -19.41 -8.72
C VAL A 15 -25.21 -20.39 -7.53
N TYR A 16 -25.74 -21.61 -7.65
CA TYR A 16 -25.77 -22.60 -6.57
C TYR A 16 -24.93 -23.87 -6.80
N GLY A 17 -24.16 -23.94 -7.89
CA GLY A 17 -23.46 -25.14 -8.34
C GLY A 17 -21.97 -25.27 -8.01
N PHE A 18 -21.43 -24.51 -7.05
CA PHE A 18 -20.00 -24.61 -6.70
C PHE A 18 -19.77 -24.77 -5.19
N SER A 19 -20.50 -25.70 -4.57
CA SER A 19 -20.06 -26.33 -3.32
C SER A 19 -19.01 -27.41 -3.64
N LEU A 20 -17.79 -26.98 -3.90
CA LEU A 20 -16.65 -27.89 -4.00
C LEU A 20 -16.10 -28.15 -2.59
N THR A 21 -16.63 -29.22 -1.99
CA THR A 21 -16.01 -29.91 -0.85
C THR A 21 -14.63 -30.42 -1.25
N PHE A 22 -13.59 -29.70 -0.86
CA PHE A 22 -12.22 -30.19 -0.93
C PHE A 22 -11.94 -31.07 0.31
N THR A 23 -12.29 -32.36 0.21
CA THR A 23 -11.80 -33.41 1.10
C THR A 23 -10.34 -33.73 0.74
N GLY A 24 -9.43 -32.88 1.19
CA GLY A 24 -7.99 -33.09 1.10
C GLY A 24 -7.47 -33.81 2.34
N LYS A 25 -7.06 -35.07 2.17
CA LYS A 25 -6.31 -35.94 3.10
C LYS A 25 -5.51 -35.19 4.18
N SER A 26 -5.91 -35.38 5.44
CA SER A 26 -5.03 -35.20 6.60
C SER A 26 -3.87 -36.20 6.51
N LYS A 27 -2.69 -35.71 6.12
CA LYS A 27 -1.43 -36.41 6.34
C LYS A 27 -0.87 -35.95 7.68
N ASN A 28 -0.80 -36.89 8.61
CA ASN A 28 -0.01 -36.83 9.84
C ASN A 28 1.43 -36.39 9.52
N SER A 29 1.74 -35.10 9.64
CA SER A 29 3.11 -34.63 9.66
C SER A 29 3.60 -34.71 11.10
N ARG A 30 4.48 -35.69 11.35
CA ARG A 30 5.32 -35.75 12.54
C ARG A 30 5.92 -34.38 12.81
N PHE A 31 5.74 -33.93 14.04
CA PHE A 31 6.44 -32.80 14.63
C PHE A 31 7.96 -33.00 14.44
N SER A 32 8.56 -32.29 13.49
CA SER A 32 10.01 -32.11 13.43
C SER A 32 10.32 -30.76 14.04
N ARG A 33 10.86 -30.81 15.25
CA ARG A 33 11.24 -29.68 16.07
C ARG A 33 12.58 -29.15 15.55
N ASN A 34 12.55 -28.39 14.47
CA ASN A 34 13.68 -27.55 14.07
C ASN A 34 13.36 -26.11 14.44
N GLY A 35 14.15 -25.57 15.36
CA GLY A 35 14.05 -24.21 15.85
C GLY A 35 14.38 -23.20 14.75
N ASN A 36 13.36 -22.81 13.99
CA ASN A 36 13.36 -21.58 13.24
C ASN A 36 12.40 -20.64 13.97
N ALA A 37 12.91 -19.47 14.36
CA ALA A 37 12.12 -18.42 14.97
C ALA A 37 10.90 -18.13 14.08
N VAL A 38 9.73 -18.62 14.50
CA VAL A 38 8.45 -18.24 13.92
C VAL A 38 8.20 -16.82 14.41
N HIS A 39 8.59 -15.84 13.59
CA HIS A 39 8.16 -14.46 13.81
C HIS A 39 6.62 -14.46 13.84
N PRO A 40 5.99 -13.92 14.89
CA PRO A 40 4.54 -13.92 15.01
C PRO A 40 3.90 -13.24 13.78
N PRO A 41 2.66 -13.63 13.40
CA PRO A 41 1.98 -13.08 12.24
C PRO A 41 1.73 -11.58 12.47
N VAL A 42 2.33 -10.72 11.63
CA VAL A 42 2.14 -9.25 11.69
C VAL A 42 0.65 -8.95 11.63
N THR A 43 0.06 -8.58 12.76
CA THR A 43 -1.35 -8.19 12.81
C THR A 43 -1.59 -7.10 13.85
N GLU A 44 -1.06 -5.89 13.63
CA GLU A 44 -1.76 -4.66 14.05
C GLU A 44 -1.64 -3.56 12.98
N GLY A 45 -2.50 -3.67 11.96
CA GLY A 45 -2.81 -2.61 10.99
C GLY A 45 -2.36 -2.92 9.56
N ILE A 46 -3.33 -3.00 8.65
CA ILE A 46 -3.07 -2.89 7.21
C ILE A 46 -3.16 -1.41 6.86
N CYS A 47 -2.15 -0.87 6.20
CA CYS A 47 -2.18 0.48 5.66
C CYS A 47 -1.93 0.46 4.14
N TYR A 48 -2.25 1.57 3.49
CA TYR A 48 -2.04 1.78 2.07
C TYR A 48 -0.93 2.80 1.84
N GLY A 49 -0.21 2.68 0.73
CA GLY A 49 0.95 3.51 0.41
C GLY A 49 0.76 4.27 -0.90
N LEU A 50 0.96 5.59 -0.84
CA LEU A 50 1.07 6.48 -2.00
C LEU A 50 2.53 6.87 -2.20
N VAL A 51 3.08 6.58 -3.38
CA VAL A 51 4.46 6.95 -3.73
C VAL A 51 4.48 8.37 -4.26
N CYS A 52 5.39 9.18 -3.73
CA CYS A 52 5.69 10.53 -4.17
C CYS A 52 7.16 10.60 -4.60
N SER A 53 7.49 11.47 -5.56
CA SER A 53 8.86 11.70 -6.00
C SER A 53 9.17 13.18 -6.22
N SER A 54 10.42 13.57 -5.98
CA SER A 54 10.97 14.91 -6.25
C SER A 54 12.45 14.81 -6.60
N MET A 55 12.95 15.73 -7.43
CA MET A 55 14.39 15.84 -7.69
C MET A 55 15.09 16.57 -6.54
N ASP A 56 16.11 15.95 -5.96
CA ASP A 56 17.04 16.58 -5.02
C ASP A 56 18.11 17.33 -5.83
N GLU A 57 17.94 18.65 -5.91
CA GLU A 57 18.82 19.58 -6.65
C GLU A 57 20.30 19.45 -6.23
N LEU A 58 20.58 19.12 -4.97
CA LEU A 58 21.95 19.07 -4.45
C LEU A 58 22.74 17.87 -5.01
N ASN A 59 22.04 16.80 -5.38
CA ASN A 59 22.65 15.52 -5.72
C ASN A 59 22.16 14.97 -7.07
N ASP A 60 21.42 15.78 -7.83
CA ASP A 60 20.77 15.42 -9.10
C ASP A 60 20.14 14.02 -9.08
N ARG A 61 19.34 13.76 -8.03
CA ARG A 61 18.77 12.43 -7.76
C ARG A 61 17.29 12.51 -7.43
N CYS A 62 16.51 11.56 -7.92
CA CYS A 62 15.12 11.40 -7.48
C CYS A 62 15.07 10.88 -6.03
N VAL A 63 14.36 11.59 -5.16
CA VAL A 63 13.99 11.13 -3.83
C VAL A 63 12.58 10.57 -3.88
N TYR A 64 12.39 9.34 -3.43
CA TYR A 64 11.10 8.68 -3.37
C TYR A 64 10.64 8.57 -1.92
N VAL A 65 9.41 9.01 -1.66
CA VAL A 65 8.78 8.98 -0.35
C VAL A 65 7.45 8.26 -0.45
N MET A 66 7.13 7.46 0.55
CA MET A 66 5.84 6.80 0.67
C MET A 66 5.03 7.46 1.79
N VAL A 67 3.85 7.97 1.46
CA VAL A 67 2.86 8.42 2.44
C VAL A 67 1.98 7.24 2.83
N LEU A 68 1.81 7.02 4.14
CA LEU A 68 1.08 5.91 4.72
C LEU A 68 -0.35 6.35 5.07
N LEU A 69 -1.34 5.60 4.60
CA LEU A 69 -2.78 5.86 4.75
C LEU A 69 -3.44 4.75 5.56
N LEU A 70 -4.24 5.09 6.57
CA LEU A 70 -5.10 4.12 7.29
C LEU A 70 -6.34 3.74 6.48
N ASP A 71 -6.84 4.65 5.66
CA ASP A 71 -8.08 4.49 4.92
C ASP A 71 -7.84 4.80 3.44
N ARG A 72 -8.10 3.81 2.58
CA ARG A 72 -8.00 3.97 1.12
C ARG A 72 -9.01 5.01 0.61
N GLY A 73 -10.15 5.18 1.28
CA GLY A 73 -11.16 6.17 0.91
C GLY A 73 -10.66 7.62 0.94
N LYS A 74 -9.56 7.89 1.66
CA LYS A 74 -8.93 9.22 1.76
C LYS A 74 -7.84 9.50 0.74
N LEU A 75 -7.58 8.57 -0.19
CA LEU A 75 -6.53 8.71 -1.19
C LEU A 75 -6.65 10.01 -2.00
N LEU A 76 -7.83 10.30 -2.54
CA LEU A 76 -8.04 11.47 -3.39
C LEU A 76 -7.84 12.79 -2.63
N ASP A 77 -8.28 12.84 -1.37
CA ASP A 77 -8.08 14.00 -0.50
C ASP A 77 -6.57 14.26 -0.30
N VAL A 78 -5.81 13.20 0.03
CA VAL A 78 -4.36 13.31 0.24
C VAL A 78 -3.62 13.69 -1.05
N VAL A 79 -3.97 13.10 -2.19
CA VAL A 79 -3.36 13.44 -3.48
C VAL A 79 -3.59 14.90 -3.83
N ARG A 80 -4.82 15.41 -3.64
CA ARG A 80 -5.15 16.81 -3.93
C ARG A 80 -4.30 17.78 -3.10
N GLU A 81 -4.14 17.51 -1.81
CA GLU A 81 -3.32 18.32 -0.91
C GLU A 81 -1.84 18.24 -1.31
N LEU A 82 -1.32 17.05 -1.64
CA LEU A 82 0.07 16.86 -2.03
C LEU A 82 0.45 17.56 -3.33
N LEU A 83 -0.50 17.73 -4.27
CA LEU A 83 -0.28 18.47 -5.52
C LEU A 83 -0.16 20.00 -5.31
N GLN A 84 -0.59 20.51 -4.16
CA GLN A 84 -0.61 21.96 -3.87
C GLN A 84 0.56 22.42 -3.00
N ILE A 85 1.37 21.49 -2.49
CA ILE A 85 2.46 21.86 -1.59
C ILE A 85 3.57 22.60 -2.32
N THR A 86 4.24 23.47 -1.58
CA THR A 86 5.41 24.24 -2.05
C THR A 86 6.64 24.01 -1.16
N SER A 87 6.47 23.30 -0.04
CA SER A 87 7.54 23.15 0.96
C SER A 87 7.52 21.80 1.69
N LEU A 88 8.69 21.39 2.20
CA LEU A 88 8.82 20.23 3.07
C LEU A 88 7.92 20.32 4.31
N ARG A 89 7.68 21.54 4.80
CA ARG A 89 6.83 21.77 5.97
C ARG A 89 5.38 21.41 5.67
N GLU A 90 4.87 21.80 4.51
CA GLU A 90 3.51 21.45 4.06
C GLU A 90 3.39 19.95 3.80
N PHE A 91 4.38 19.34 3.15
CA PHE A 91 4.45 17.89 2.98
C PHE A 91 4.28 17.16 4.33
N LYS A 92 5.09 17.54 5.33
CA LYS A 92 5.04 16.94 6.68
C LYS A 92 3.68 17.15 7.34
N LYS A 93 3.09 18.34 7.22
CA LYS A 93 1.75 18.60 7.76
C LYS A 93 0.71 17.64 7.19
N ILE A 94 0.72 17.41 5.87
CA ILE A 94 -0.22 16.47 5.23
C ILE A 94 0.07 15.04 5.68
N ALA A 95 1.34 14.62 5.65
CA ALA A 95 1.72 13.27 6.00
C ALA A 95 1.43 12.92 7.46
N ASP A 96 1.46 13.89 8.37
CA ASP A 96 1.13 13.72 9.79
C ASP A 96 -0.31 14.12 10.14
N ASN A 97 -1.17 14.40 9.14
CA ASN A 97 -2.55 14.87 9.36
C ASN A 97 -3.51 13.72 9.76
N PRO A 98 -4.02 13.69 11.01
CA PRO A 98 -4.95 12.67 11.45
C PRO A 98 -6.34 12.76 10.78
N GLU A 99 -6.75 13.93 10.30
CA GLU A 99 -8.04 14.14 9.61
C GLU A 99 -8.04 13.51 8.21
N LEU A 100 -6.88 13.52 7.56
CA LEU A 100 -6.63 12.82 6.30
C LEU A 100 -6.35 11.32 6.51
N LYS A 101 -6.45 10.83 7.75
CA LYS A 101 -6.22 9.44 8.13
C LYS A 101 -4.83 8.92 7.70
N THR A 102 -3.81 9.79 7.71
CA THR A 102 -2.44 9.37 7.45
C THR A 102 -1.79 8.78 8.72
N LEU A 103 -0.79 7.93 8.53
CA LEU A 103 0.07 7.42 9.61
C LEU A 103 1.41 8.13 9.70
N GLY A 104 1.79 8.85 8.65
CA GLY A 104 3.12 9.40 8.46
C GLY A 104 3.68 9.04 7.09
N TYR A 105 5.00 9.06 6.97
CA TYR A 105 5.71 8.77 5.73
C TYR A 105 7.10 8.16 5.98
N PHE A 106 7.68 7.55 4.95
CA PHE A 106 9.08 7.10 4.98
C PHE A 106 9.75 7.23 3.62
N THR A 107 11.08 7.38 3.60
CA THR A 107 11.87 7.41 2.38
C THR A 107 12.18 6.00 1.87
N ILE A 108 12.02 5.79 0.57
CA ILE A 108 12.41 4.54 -0.08
C ILE A 108 13.92 4.61 -0.35
N LYS A 109 14.68 3.65 0.17
CA LYS A 109 16.14 3.63 0.01
C LYS A 109 16.51 3.53 -1.48
N SER A 110 17.31 4.49 -1.95
CA SER A 110 17.99 4.41 -3.24
C SER A 110 19.46 4.06 -3.04
N VAL A 111 20.02 3.29 -3.96
CA VAL A 111 21.46 3.01 -4.04
C VAL A 111 22.00 3.78 -5.25
N PRO A 112 23.07 4.58 -5.09
CA PRO A 112 23.68 5.29 -6.21
C PRO A 112 24.01 4.36 -7.38
N GLY A 113 23.70 4.79 -8.61
CA GLY A 113 23.94 4.01 -9.82
C GLY A 113 22.97 2.84 -10.06
N LYS A 114 21.97 2.64 -9.19
CA LYS A 114 20.93 1.63 -9.38
C LYS A 114 19.55 2.26 -9.48
N LYS A 115 18.70 1.70 -10.35
CA LYS A 115 17.28 2.05 -10.41
C LYS A 115 16.64 1.79 -9.05
N VAL A 116 15.84 2.73 -8.57
CA VAL A 116 15.08 2.57 -7.32
C VAL A 116 14.05 1.46 -7.50
N GLU A 117 14.09 0.48 -6.59
CA GLU A 117 13.14 -0.62 -6.57
C GLU A 117 11.96 -0.25 -5.67
N ILE A 118 10.81 0.01 -6.29
CA ILE A 118 9.55 0.25 -5.57
C ILE A 118 8.83 -1.09 -5.42
N LYS A 119 8.66 -1.52 -4.17
CA LYS A 119 8.00 -2.77 -3.82
C LYS A 119 6.49 -2.58 -3.73
N ASP A 120 5.80 -3.71 -3.71
CA ASP A 120 4.33 -3.75 -3.59
C ASP A 120 3.87 -3.67 -2.15
N GLN A 121 4.78 -4.03 -1.23
CA GLN A 121 4.50 -4.11 0.18
C GLN A 121 5.74 -3.75 0.97
N TYR A 122 5.53 -3.01 2.06
CA TYR A 122 6.57 -2.62 3.00
C TYR A 122 6.12 -2.99 4.41
N ARG A 123 7.02 -3.56 5.20
CA ARG A 123 6.83 -3.67 6.65
C ARG A 123 7.41 -2.42 7.28
N VAL A 124 6.60 -1.70 8.03
CA VAL A 124 6.99 -0.44 8.65
C VAL A 124 6.53 -0.40 10.10
N THR A 125 7.33 0.21 10.95
CA THR A 125 6.99 0.43 12.36
C THR A 125 6.67 1.90 12.56
N VAL A 126 5.44 2.20 12.98
CA VAL A 126 4.97 3.57 13.23
C VAL A 126 4.41 3.62 14.65
N LYS A 127 4.92 4.55 15.47
CA LYS A 127 4.51 4.71 16.88
C LYS A 127 4.50 3.39 17.66
N ASN A 128 5.58 2.62 17.54
CA ASN A 128 5.77 1.29 18.16
C ASN A 128 4.76 0.21 17.73
N LYS A 129 4.04 0.41 16.63
CA LYS A 129 3.14 -0.58 16.02
C LYS A 129 3.64 -1.00 14.64
N GLU A 130 3.56 -2.28 14.34
CA GLU A 130 3.99 -2.84 13.05
C GLU A 130 2.83 -2.88 12.05
N TYR A 131 3.03 -2.23 10.91
CA TYR A 131 2.08 -2.21 9.81
C TYR A 131 2.62 -2.96 8.60
N THR A 132 1.70 -3.61 7.90
CA THR A 132 1.89 -3.99 6.51
C THR A 132 1.31 -2.90 5.62
N CYS A 133 2.19 -2.15 4.96
CA CYS A 133 1.81 -1.13 3.98
C CYS A 133 1.75 -1.74 2.58
N LYS A 134 0.58 -1.75 1.95
CA LYS A 134 0.41 -2.16 0.55
C LYS A 134 0.42 -0.94 -0.34
N ARG A 135 1.26 -0.93 -1.37
CA ARG A 135 1.28 0.12 -2.39
C ARG A 135 -0.04 0.09 -3.17
N ILE A 136 -0.61 1.25 -3.39
CA ILE A 136 -1.81 1.37 -4.23
C ILE A 136 -1.37 1.22 -5.70
N LYS A 137 -1.93 0.21 -6.37
CA LYS A 137 -1.65 -0.09 -7.78
C LYS A 137 -2.88 -0.11 -8.66
N ASP A 138 -4.02 -0.47 -8.07
CA ASP A 138 -5.19 -0.93 -8.82
C ASP A 138 -5.90 0.20 -9.60
N ASP A 139 -5.55 1.47 -9.34
CA ASP A 139 -6.11 2.67 -9.98
C ASP A 139 -5.01 3.62 -10.52
N ILE A 140 -3.87 3.07 -10.97
CA ILE A 140 -2.57 3.71 -11.34
C ILE A 140 -2.55 5.25 -11.29
N LEU A 141 -2.48 5.79 -10.08
CA LEU A 141 -1.81 7.06 -9.87
C LEU A 141 -0.32 6.75 -10.01
N GLU A 142 0.30 7.24 -11.08
CA GLU A 142 1.76 7.36 -11.16
C GLU A 142 2.30 8.04 -9.89
N PRO A 143 3.60 7.88 -9.56
CA PRO A 143 4.18 8.60 -8.44
C PRO A 143 3.76 10.08 -8.45
N VAL A 144 3.22 10.56 -7.34
CA VAL A 144 2.83 11.97 -7.23
C VAL A 144 4.10 12.80 -7.31
N LEU A 145 4.22 13.59 -8.36
CA LEU A 145 5.32 14.49 -8.56
C LEU A 145 5.16 15.67 -7.60
N LEU A 146 6.13 15.84 -6.71
CA LEU A 146 6.22 16.99 -5.81
C LEU A 146 7.20 18.01 -6.40
N PRO A 147 7.13 19.29 -6.00
CA PRO A 147 8.09 20.30 -6.42
C PRO A 147 9.54 19.86 -6.23
N ASP A 148 10.40 20.29 -7.14
CA ASP A 148 11.83 20.02 -7.05
C ASP A 148 12.44 20.65 -5.80
N GLY A 149 13.46 19.99 -5.26
CA GLY A 149 14.18 20.42 -4.08
C GLY A 149 13.41 20.30 -2.77
N ILE A 150 12.19 19.76 -2.76
CA ILE A 150 11.37 19.67 -1.54
C ILE A 150 12.03 18.83 -0.44
N PHE A 151 12.84 17.84 -0.81
CA PHE A 151 13.58 17.00 0.13
C PHE A 151 15.06 17.37 0.27
N SER A 152 15.52 18.42 -0.41
CA SER A 152 16.85 18.98 -0.22
C SER A 152 16.92 19.57 1.20
N LYS A 153 17.82 19.05 2.04
CA LYS A 153 18.08 19.70 3.33
C LYS A 153 18.67 21.08 3.03
N ARG A 154 17.94 22.16 3.30
CA ARG A 154 18.58 23.46 3.57
C ARG A 154 19.39 23.28 4.85
N GLN A 155 20.70 23.23 4.71
CA GLN A 155 21.62 23.51 5.82
C GLN A 155 21.47 24.98 6.21
#